data_AF-A0A1J6JQ63-F1
#
_entry.id   AF-A0A1J6JQ63-F1
#
_cell.length_a   1.000
_cell.length_b   1.000
_cell.length_c   1.000
_cell.angle_alpha   90.00
_cell.angle_beta   90.00
_cell.angle_gamma   90.00
#
_symmetry.space_group_name_H-M   'P 1'
#
loop_
_entity.id
_entity.type
_entity.pdbx_description
1 polymer ?
#
loop_
_entity_poly.entity_id
_entity_poly.type
_entity_poly.pdbx_seq_one_letter_code
_entity_poly.pdbx_strand_id
1 'polypeptide(L)'
;MAFPAPTLKIGTFSCQDFITKNSRKDTFTPIDPFSLVPKCKSLTDLKQIQAFSIKIHMQNDVFFMSKLINFCIANPTPASLHHAHLLFDQIPQPDIVLFNFLARGYARSDTPLNAFVLFLKILTLSIAPDFYTFPSLLKACAGGEALEEGKQLHCLLIKYGLNDDMYVCPALMNMYIECNDNGSARRVFDRIADPCVVTYNAIIMGYVRISEPNEALLLFRELQVKKLKPTDVTILGVVSSCALLGALGFGKWVHEYVKKNGFDQYVKVNTALIDMYAKCGSLPDAISVFECMPYKDTQAWSAMIMANAIHGRARCAISLFEEMQKARVRPDGITFLGLLYACNHSGLIEEGFRYFNSMKESYRIVPGMKHYGCMLDLLARAGCLNDAFKFLMEMPIPPTVLLWRTLLAACSTHGNVDLGKLVIEKIFEMDKSHSGDYVIFSNMCARAGKWEEVNYTWKLMKVRGIKKIPGCSLIEVNNVMHEFFSGEVTRIEHRELHQEVDKLIEKLKLVGYVPDTSIAFRPGLEDEEKEATLRYHSEKLAITFGLLNSPPGKTIRVVKNLRICGDCHSAAKLISLIFKRNLIIRDMQRFHHFEGGKCSCGDFW
;
A
#
# COMPACT_ATOMS: atom_id res chain seq x y z
N MET A 1 59.44 44.84 -43.11
CA MET A 1 58.10 45.32 -42.73
C MET A 1 57.75 44.68 -41.40
N ALA A 2 57.96 45.43 -40.32
CA ALA A 2 57.62 45.04 -38.96
C ALA A 2 56.85 46.20 -38.35
N PHE A 3 55.67 45.93 -37.79
CA PHE A 3 55.11 46.73 -36.69
C PHE A 3 54.23 45.81 -35.82
N PRO A 4 54.42 45.82 -34.48
CA PRO A 4 53.70 45.01 -33.52
C PRO A 4 52.47 45.73 -32.92
N ALA A 5 51.68 44.96 -32.17
CA ALA A 5 50.49 45.40 -31.43
C ALA A 5 50.73 46.57 -30.46
N PRO A 6 49.70 47.39 -30.17
CA PRO A 6 49.68 48.18 -28.95
C PRO A 6 48.53 47.78 -28.01
N THR A 7 48.95 47.41 -26.80
CA THR A 7 48.27 47.63 -25.52
C THR A 7 47.97 49.11 -25.29
N LEU A 8 46.84 49.42 -24.64
CA LEU A 8 46.61 50.76 -24.08
C LEU A 8 46.16 50.67 -22.61
N LYS A 9 47.06 51.11 -21.72
CA LYS A 9 46.82 51.42 -20.32
C LYS A 9 46.32 52.87 -20.20
N ILE A 10 45.22 53.01 -19.46
CA ILE A 10 44.83 54.03 -18.47
C ILE A 10 45.67 55.32 -18.41
N GLY A 11 44.98 56.46 -18.54
CA GLY A 11 45.44 57.79 -18.13
C GLY A 11 44.27 58.63 -17.62
N THR A 12 44.39 59.05 -16.36
CA THR A 12 43.48 59.84 -15.53
C THR A 12 43.26 61.27 -16.01
N PHE A 13 42.04 61.80 -15.87
CA PHE A 13 41.80 63.24 -15.73
C PHE A 13 40.79 63.52 -14.60
N SER A 14 41.22 64.35 -13.65
CA SER A 14 40.48 64.82 -12.48
C SER A 14 39.91 66.23 -12.69
N CYS A 15 38.66 66.39 -12.25
CA CYS A 15 37.88 67.54 -11.74
C CYS A 15 38.32 69.03 -11.86
N GLN A 16 37.25 69.86 -11.95
CA GLN A 16 37.06 71.32 -11.73
C GLN A 16 37.26 72.20 -12.97
N ASP A 17 36.37 73.11 -13.40
CA ASP A 17 35.13 73.70 -12.88
C ASP A 17 34.32 74.28 -14.07
N PHE A 18 32.99 74.23 -14.06
CA PHE A 18 32.11 75.41 -14.30
C PHE A 18 30.64 75.04 -14.04
N ILE A 19 30.08 75.74 -13.07
CA ILE A 19 28.74 75.66 -12.48
C ILE A 19 27.70 76.33 -13.40
N THR A 20 26.49 75.78 -13.54
CA THR A 20 25.25 76.50 -13.15
C THR A 20 24.00 75.60 -13.00
N LYS A 21 23.53 75.53 -11.74
CA LYS A 21 22.13 75.46 -11.26
C LYS A 21 21.08 74.71 -12.11
N ASN A 22 20.71 73.50 -11.68
CA ASN A 22 19.37 73.28 -11.14
C ASN A 22 19.29 71.99 -10.29
N SER A 23 18.46 72.09 -9.26
CA SER A 23 18.35 71.24 -8.07
C SER A 23 17.83 69.81 -8.29
N ARG A 24 18.33 68.91 -7.42
CA ARG A 24 17.86 67.53 -7.11
C ARG A 24 18.18 66.44 -8.14
N LYS A 25 19.42 65.95 -8.09
CA LYS A 25 19.76 64.58 -8.45
C LYS A 25 19.42 63.67 -7.26
N ASP A 26 18.29 62.98 -7.33
CA ASP A 26 18.13 61.74 -6.57
C ASP A 26 19.12 60.73 -7.17
N THR A 27 20.21 60.45 -6.46
CA THR A 27 21.13 59.37 -6.76
C THR A 27 20.43 58.04 -6.45
N PHE A 28 19.63 57.54 -7.40
CA PHE A 28 19.17 56.15 -7.39
C PHE A 28 20.38 55.26 -7.66
N THR A 29 20.93 54.65 -6.61
CA THR A 29 21.79 53.46 -6.79
C THR A 29 20.93 52.38 -7.46
N PRO A 30 21.29 51.86 -8.65
CA PRO A 30 20.50 50.82 -9.28
C PRO A 30 20.56 49.58 -8.40
N ILE A 31 19.42 49.21 -7.81
CA ILE A 31 19.29 47.99 -7.02
C ILE A 31 19.49 46.82 -7.97
N ASP A 32 20.54 46.03 -7.75
CA ASP A 32 20.83 44.85 -8.56
C ASP A 32 19.74 43.77 -8.32
N PRO A 33 18.95 43.39 -9.35
CA PRO A 33 17.95 42.34 -9.24
C PRO A 33 18.51 41.01 -8.72
N PHE A 34 19.78 40.69 -9.00
CA PHE A 34 20.41 39.45 -8.54
C PHE A 34 20.47 39.33 -7.01
N SER A 35 20.54 40.47 -6.31
CA SER A 35 20.57 40.57 -4.85
C SER A 35 19.18 40.44 -4.19
N LEU A 36 18.11 40.57 -4.98
CA LEU A 36 16.72 40.52 -4.52
C LEU A 36 16.11 39.11 -4.58
N VAL A 37 16.54 38.26 -5.52
CA VAL A 37 16.01 36.89 -5.67
C VAL A 37 16.14 36.02 -4.41
N PRO A 38 17.27 36.05 -3.65
CA PRO A 38 17.37 35.29 -2.40
C PRO A 38 16.47 35.79 -1.27
N LYS A 39 15.93 37.02 -1.38
CA LYS A 39 15.06 37.64 -0.37
C LYS A 39 13.56 37.41 -0.64
N CYS A 40 13.22 36.79 -1.77
CA CYS A 40 11.85 36.49 -2.16
C CYS A 40 11.20 35.47 -1.20
N LYS A 41 9.97 35.74 -0.78
CA LYS A 41 9.16 34.81 0.04
C LYS A 41 7.92 34.31 -0.69
N SER A 42 7.47 35.01 -1.74
CA SER A 42 6.28 34.67 -2.51
C SER A 42 6.49 34.77 -4.02
N LEU A 43 5.62 34.10 -4.79
CA LEU A 43 5.57 34.22 -6.25
C LEU A 43 5.21 35.64 -6.71
N THR A 44 4.49 36.40 -5.88
CA THR A 44 4.15 37.81 -6.16
C THR A 44 5.38 38.70 -6.12
N ASP A 45 6.27 38.50 -5.14
CA ASP A 45 7.54 39.22 -5.04
C ASP A 45 8.45 38.91 -6.24
N LEU A 46 8.47 37.64 -6.66
CA LEU A 46 9.23 37.21 -7.83
C LEU A 46 8.75 37.90 -9.11
N LYS A 47 7.43 37.98 -9.33
CA LYS A 47 6.83 38.68 -10.47
C LYS A 47 7.14 40.18 -10.46
N GLN A 48 7.19 40.81 -9.29
CA GLN A 48 7.60 42.21 -9.16
C GLN A 48 9.07 42.42 -9.53
N ILE A 49 9.95 41.52 -9.10
CA ILE A 49 11.38 41.55 -9.45
C ILE A 49 11.59 41.29 -10.95
N GLN A 50 10.81 40.40 -11.56
CA GLN A 50 10.82 40.21 -13.01
C GLN A 50 10.30 41.46 -13.76
N ALA A 51 9.22 42.09 -13.28
CA ALA A 51 8.73 43.34 -13.87
C ALA A 51 9.79 44.46 -13.78
N PHE A 52 10.51 44.52 -12.65
CA PHE A 52 11.63 45.43 -12.46
C PHE A 52 12.81 45.10 -13.38
N SER A 53 13.14 43.83 -13.60
CA SER A 53 14.22 43.41 -14.51
C SER A 53 13.91 43.73 -15.98
N ILE A 54 12.65 43.67 -16.39
CA ILE A 54 12.20 44.10 -17.72
C ILE A 54 12.43 45.61 -17.90
N LYS A 55 12.14 46.41 -16.86
CA LYS A 55 12.31 47.88 -16.91
C LYS A 55 13.77 48.32 -17.06
N ILE A 56 14.72 47.53 -16.57
CA ILE A 56 16.16 47.80 -16.66
C ILE A 56 16.85 47.06 -17.82
N HIS A 57 16.06 46.51 -18.76
CA HIS A 57 16.55 45.80 -19.95
C HIS A 57 17.31 44.48 -19.71
N MET A 58 17.11 43.83 -18.56
CA MET A 58 17.74 42.53 -18.21
C MET A 58 16.89 41.31 -18.55
N GLN A 59 15.78 41.47 -19.29
CA GLN A 59 14.84 40.38 -19.59
C GLN A 59 15.42 39.23 -20.44
N ASN A 60 16.50 39.47 -21.17
CA ASN A 60 17.16 38.47 -22.02
C ASN A 60 18.39 37.84 -21.35
N ASP A 61 18.69 38.18 -20.10
CA ASP A 61 19.82 37.60 -19.37
C ASP A 61 19.48 36.17 -18.92
N VAL A 62 20.09 35.19 -19.60
CA VAL A 62 19.90 33.75 -19.35
C VAL A 62 20.26 33.37 -17.91
N PHE A 63 21.28 34.01 -17.31
CA PHE A 63 21.70 33.72 -15.94
C PHE A 63 20.68 34.22 -14.92
N PHE A 64 20.09 35.40 -15.18
CA PHE A 64 19.00 35.93 -14.36
C PHE A 64 17.74 35.07 -14.45
N MET A 65 17.33 34.70 -15.68
CA MET A 65 16.16 33.84 -15.91
C MET A 65 16.31 32.45 -15.26
N SER A 66 17.51 31.86 -15.29
CA SER A 66 17.83 30.60 -14.61
C SER A 66 17.66 30.69 -13.09
N LYS A 67 17.98 31.85 -12.49
CA LYS A 67 17.82 32.09 -11.06
C LYS A 67 16.35 32.22 -10.65
N LEU A 68 15.53 32.86 -11.49
CA LEU A 68 14.08 32.94 -11.30
C LEU A 68 13.42 31.55 -11.41
N ILE A 69 13.81 30.75 -12.41
CA ILE A 69 13.30 29.38 -12.60
C ILE A 69 13.66 28.49 -11.39
N ASN A 70 14.90 28.56 -10.89
CA ASN A 70 15.31 27.82 -9.69
C ASN A 70 14.48 28.18 -8.45
N PHE A 71 14.13 29.46 -8.26
CA PHE A 71 13.24 29.86 -7.17
C PHE A 71 11.84 29.23 -7.31
N CYS A 72 11.27 29.21 -8.51
CA CYS A 72 9.96 28.61 -8.77
C CYS A 72 9.93 27.09 -8.53
N ILE A 73 11.06 26.40 -8.73
CA ILE A 73 11.21 24.95 -8.56
C ILE A 73 11.48 24.55 -7.11
N ALA A 74 12.05 25.44 -6.29
CA ALA A 74 12.33 25.18 -4.88
C ALA A 74 11.05 24.83 -4.09
N ASN A 75 9.94 25.50 -4.40
CA ASN A 75 8.61 25.22 -3.87
C ASN A 75 7.61 25.08 -5.04
N PRO A 76 7.47 23.87 -5.61
CA PRO A 76 6.68 23.66 -6.82
C PRO A 76 5.18 23.74 -6.52
N THR A 77 4.58 24.89 -6.81
CA THR A 77 3.13 25.06 -6.90
C THR A 77 2.71 25.03 -8.37
N PRO A 78 1.45 24.68 -8.71
CA PRO A 78 0.98 24.74 -10.10
C PRO A 78 1.21 26.12 -10.74
N ALA A 79 1.01 27.20 -9.96
CA ALA A 79 1.22 28.57 -10.42
C ALA A 79 2.70 28.93 -10.59
N SER A 80 3.60 28.47 -9.71
CA SER A 80 5.04 28.73 -9.83
C SER A 80 5.67 27.93 -10.97
N LEU A 81 5.22 26.69 -11.19
CA LEU A 81 5.68 25.87 -12.31
C LEU A 81 5.18 26.38 -13.66
N HIS A 82 3.92 26.81 -13.75
CA HIS A 82 3.41 27.47 -14.94
C HIS A 82 4.22 28.74 -15.27
N HIS A 83 4.54 29.54 -14.25
CA HIS A 83 5.38 30.72 -14.41
C HIS A 83 6.81 30.37 -14.85
N ALA A 84 7.42 29.33 -14.28
CA ALA A 84 8.74 28.85 -14.69
C ALA A 84 8.76 28.34 -16.14
N HIS A 85 7.67 27.69 -16.59
CA HIS A 85 7.52 27.25 -17.97
C HIS A 85 7.48 28.45 -18.93
N LEU A 86 6.71 29.50 -18.60
CA LEU A 86 6.67 30.72 -19.41
C LEU A 86 8.04 31.40 -19.50
N LEU A 87 8.80 31.43 -18.40
CA LEU A 87 10.18 31.95 -18.40
C LEU A 87 11.09 31.10 -19.29
N PHE A 88 10.94 29.77 -19.24
CA PHE A 88 11.71 28.85 -20.08
C PHE A 88 11.40 29.04 -21.57
N ASP A 89 10.14 29.30 -21.92
CA ASP A 89 9.72 29.56 -23.30
C ASP A 89 10.28 30.85 -23.89
N GLN A 90 10.58 31.84 -23.03
CA GLN A 90 11.15 33.12 -23.44
C GLN A 90 12.65 33.06 -23.73
N ILE A 91 13.34 31.97 -23.36
CA ILE A 91 14.78 31.81 -23.58
C ILE A 91 15.02 31.31 -25.02
N PRO A 92 15.76 32.05 -25.87
CA PRO A 92 15.95 31.67 -27.28
C PRO A 92 16.76 30.38 -27.48
N GLN A 93 17.70 30.10 -26.59
CA GLN A 93 18.51 28.87 -26.57
C GLN A 93 18.59 28.32 -25.14
N PRO A 94 17.63 27.51 -24.70
CA PRO A 94 17.70 26.87 -23.39
C PRO A 94 18.81 25.81 -23.38
N ASP A 95 19.49 25.65 -22.25
CA ASP A 95 20.45 24.56 -22.04
C ASP A 95 19.79 23.33 -21.40
N ILE A 96 20.48 22.19 -21.46
CA ILE A 96 19.99 20.93 -20.88
C ILE A 96 19.89 21.00 -19.35
N VAL A 97 20.73 21.82 -18.72
CA VAL A 97 20.77 22.00 -17.26
C VAL A 97 19.49 22.66 -16.75
N LEU A 98 19.03 23.72 -17.43
CA LEU A 98 17.81 24.43 -17.07
C LEU A 98 16.57 23.56 -17.28
N PHE A 99 16.56 22.74 -18.33
CA PHE A 99 15.54 21.72 -18.49
C PHE A 99 15.55 20.72 -17.33
N ASN A 100 16.72 20.17 -16.96
CA ASN A 100 16.84 19.20 -15.89
C ASN A 100 16.29 19.75 -14.56
N PHE A 101 16.48 21.04 -14.29
CA PHE A 101 15.84 21.71 -13.17
C PHE A 101 14.32 21.73 -13.29
N LEU A 102 13.79 22.19 -14.44
CA LEU A 102 12.34 22.32 -14.63
C LEU A 102 11.63 20.96 -14.65
N ALA A 103 12.22 19.94 -15.31
CA ALA A 103 11.76 18.56 -15.30
C ALA A 103 11.73 17.98 -13.88
N ARG A 104 12.75 18.26 -13.06
CA ARG A 104 12.77 17.88 -11.64
C ARG A 104 11.66 18.57 -10.84
N GLY A 105 11.33 19.82 -11.17
CA GLY A 105 10.20 20.55 -10.58
C GLY A 105 8.87 19.90 -10.93
N TYR A 106 8.64 19.58 -12.21
CA TYR A 106 7.45 18.87 -12.67
C TYR A 106 7.33 17.48 -12.06
N ALA A 107 8.41 16.72 -11.96
CA ALA A 107 8.43 15.39 -11.35
C ALA A 107 8.08 15.38 -9.85
N ARG A 108 8.06 16.55 -9.18
CA ARG A 108 7.63 16.72 -7.78
C ARG A 108 6.24 17.37 -7.66
N SER A 109 5.59 17.64 -8.78
CA SER A 109 4.30 18.31 -8.86
C SER A 109 3.15 17.32 -9.06
N ASP A 110 1.93 17.80 -8.89
CA ASP A 110 0.70 17.04 -9.20
C ASP A 110 0.50 16.79 -10.71
N THR A 111 1.31 17.42 -11.57
CA THR A 111 1.24 17.26 -13.03
C THR A 111 2.58 16.78 -13.61
N PRO A 112 3.05 15.58 -13.23
CA PRO A 112 4.41 15.14 -13.57
C PRO A 112 4.62 14.97 -15.08
N LEU A 113 3.59 14.56 -15.82
CA LEU A 113 3.68 14.30 -17.26
C LEU A 113 3.93 15.56 -18.11
N ASN A 114 3.73 16.76 -17.58
CA ASN A 114 4.10 18.00 -18.27
C ASN A 114 5.61 18.09 -18.55
N ALA A 115 6.45 17.33 -17.83
CA ALA A 115 7.87 17.20 -18.14
C ALA A 115 8.13 16.63 -19.54
N PHE A 116 7.23 15.81 -20.09
CA PHE A 116 7.35 15.25 -21.45
C PHE A 116 7.14 16.29 -22.54
N VAL A 117 6.24 17.27 -22.32
CA VAL A 117 6.04 18.38 -23.26
C VAL A 117 7.33 19.17 -23.41
N LEU A 118 8.01 19.45 -22.29
CA LEU A 118 9.33 20.09 -22.30
C LEU A 118 10.39 19.20 -22.96
N PHE A 119 10.38 17.90 -22.69
CA PHE A 119 11.33 16.97 -23.28
C PHE A 119 11.21 16.93 -24.81
N LEU A 120 9.98 16.87 -25.35
CA LEU A 120 9.73 16.95 -26.79
C LEU A 120 10.26 18.25 -27.39
N LYS A 121 10.08 19.38 -26.70
CA LYS A 121 10.62 20.68 -27.14
C LYS A 121 12.15 20.63 -27.28
N ILE A 122 12.85 19.98 -26.36
CA ILE A 122 14.32 19.92 -26.35
C ILE A 122 14.84 19.01 -27.45
N LEU A 123 14.13 17.91 -27.71
CA LEU A 123 14.40 17.06 -28.87
C LEU A 123 14.18 17.82 -30.18
N THR A 124 13.13 18.65 -30.30
CA THR A 124 12.93 19.50 -31.50
C THR A 124 14.02 20.56 -31.67
N LEU A 125 14.62 21.04 -30.57
CA LEU A 125 15.76 21.96 -30.59
C LEU A 125 17.10 21.25 -30.83
N SER A 126 17.11 19.93 -31.06
CA SER A 126 18.31 19.11 -31.26
C SER A 126 19.32 19.17 -30.11
N ILE A 127 18.84 19.42 -28.89
CA ILE A 127 19.68 19.39 -27.69
C ILE A 127 19.73 17.94 -27.20
N ALA A 128 20.94 17.38 -27.08
CA ALA A 128 21.14 16.00 -26.67
C ALA A 128 20.77 15.79 -25.18
N PRO A 129 19.88 14.84 -24.86
CA PRO A 129 19.63 14.43 -23.48
C PRO A 129 20.89 13.86 -22.82
N ASP A 130 21.07 14.16 -21.54
CA ASP A 130 22.18 13.65 -20.73
C ASP A 130 21.71 12.62 -19.69
N PHE A 131 22.65 12.04 -18.95
CA PHE A 131 22.35 11.08 -17.88
C PHE A 131 21.59 11.70 -16.68
N TYR A 132 21.50 13.04 -16.59
CA TYR A 132 20.68 13.75 -15.60
C TYR A 132 19.23 14.01 -16.07
N THR A 133 18.99 13.97 -17.38
CA THR A 133 17.68 14.15 -18.03
C THR A 133 16.73 13.02 -17.67
N PHE A 134 17.16 11.78 -17.91
CA PHE A 134 16.30 10.62 -17.79
C PHE A 134 15.82 10.33 -16.36
N PRO A 135 16.63 10.45 -15.30
CA PRO A 135 16.14 10.24 -13.93
C PRO A 135 14.97 11.16 -13.55
N SER A 136 14.97 12.41 -14.02
CA SER A 136 13.88 13.36 -13.76
C SER A 136 12.59 12.96 -14.49
N LEU A 137 12.70 12.51 -15.74
CA LEU A 137 11.57 12.04 -16.54
C LEU A 137 11.02 10.70 -16.07
N LEU A 138 11.90 9.75 -15.70
CA LEU A 138 11.51 8.47 -15.11
C LEU A 138 10.80 8.67 -13.77
N LYS A 139 11.24 9.64 -12.97
CA LYS A 139 10.54 10.03 -11.74
C LYS A 139 9.16 10.63 -12.03
N ALA A 140 9.02 11.38 -13.12
CA ALA A 140 7.71 11.87 -13.56
C ALA A 140 6.79 10.71 -14.00
N CYS A 141 7.29 9.72 -14.74
CA CYS A 141 6.53 8.50 -15.03
C CYS A 141 6.10 7.77 -13.77
N ALA A 142 7.03 7.63 -12.81
CA ALA A 142 6.77 6.98 -11.54
C ALA A 142 5.64 7.68 -10.76
N GLY A 143 5.67 9.02 -10.70
CA GLY A 143 4.62 9.81 -10.03
C GLY A 143 3.29 9.87 -10.79
N GLY A 144 3.31 9.67 -12.11
CA GLY A 144 2.11 9.63 -12.95
C GLY A 144 1.58 8.22 -13.23
N GLU A 145 2.19 7.17 -12.65
CA GLU A 145 1.93 5.75 -12.94
C GLU A 145 1.91 5.44 -14.47
N ALA A 146 2.74 6.16 -15.22
CA ALA A 146 2.73 6.19 -16.69
C ALA A 146 3.70 5.13 -17.26
N LEU A 147 3.27 3.87 -17.20
CA LEU A 147 4.10 2.71 -17.57
C LEU A 147 4.53 2.72 -19.04
N GLU A 148 3.66 3.11 -19.95
CA GLU A 148 3.94 3.05 -21.40
C GLU A 148 4.94 4.13 -21.82
N GLU A 149 4.78 5.35 -21.31
CA GLU A 149 5.75 6.44 -21.46
C GLU A 149 7.10 6.06 -20.83
N GLY A 150 7.07 5.39 -19.68
CA GLY A 150 8.26 4.84 -19.02
C GLY A 150 9.00 3.81 -19.88
N LYS A 151 8.27 2.89 -20.53
CA LYS A 151 8.85 1.93 -21.48
C LYS A 151 9.46 2.62 -22.71
N GLN A 152 8.81 3.66 -23.23
CA GLN A 152 9.36 4.45 -24.34
C GLN A 152 10.68 5.13 -23.95
N LEU A 153 10.75 5.72 -22.74
CA LEU A 153 12.00 6.28 -22.21
C LEU A 153 13.09 5.23 -22.02
N HIS A 154 12.73 4.02 -21.55
CA HIS A 154 13.69 2.92 -21.44
C HIS A 154 14.26 2.51 -22.80
N CYS A 155 13.41 2.39 -23.84
CA CYS A 155 13.87 2.16 -25.20
C CYS A 155 14.81 3.29 -25.69
N LEU A 156 14.52 4.54 -25.33
CA LEU A 156 15.39 5.67 -25.67
C LEU A 156 16.73 5.60 -24.95
N LEU A 157 16.75 5.27 -23.65
CA LEU A 157 17.96 5.04 -22.86
C LEU A 157 18.89 4.00 -23.48
N ILE A 158 18.32 2.89 -23.96
CA ILE A 158 19.06 1.84 -24.67
C ILE A 158 19.71 2.40 -25.94
N LYS A 159 18.96 3.19 -26.74
CA LYS A 159 19.49 3.82 -27.96
C LYS A 159 20.64 4.81 -27.69
N TYR A 160 20.60 5.51 -26.56
CA TYR A 160 21.67 6.42 -26.12
C TYR A 160 22.83 5.71 -25.42
N GLY A 161 22.78 4.39 -25.21
CA GLY A 161 23.81 3.64 -24.49
C GLY A 161 23.86 3.92 -22.99
N LEU A 162 22.81 4.52 -22.42
CA LEU A 162 22.72 4.90 -21.01
C LEU A 162 22.01 3.85 -20.14
N ASN A 163 21.80 2.65 -20.69
CA ASN A 163 21.03 1.61 -20.02
C ASN A 163 21.69 1.07 -18.74
N ASP A 164 23.02 1.09 -18.68
CA ASP A 164 23.82 0.54 -17.56
C ASP A 164 24.43 1.67 -16.69
N ASP A 165 23.96 2.91 -16.86
CA ASP A 165 24.45 4.06 -16.10
C ASP A 165 24.03 4.01 -14.63
N MET A 166 24.97 4.31 -13.72
CA MET A 166 24.79 4.16 -12.27
C MET A 166 23.67 5.02 -11.68
N TYR A 167 23.29 6.11 -12.34
CA TYR A 167 22.23 7.02 -11.90
C TYR A 167 20.90 6.73 -12.59
N VAL A 168 20.95 6.23 -13.83
CA VAL A 168 19.77 5.85 -14.61
C VAL A 168 19.15 4.55 -14.10
N CYS A 169 19.93 3.48 -13.86
CA CYS A 169 19.36 2.18 -13.49
C CYS A 169 18.49 2.25 -12.22
N PRO A 170 18.89 2.91 -11.12
CA PRO A 170 18.05 3.03 -9.94
C PRO A 170 16.76 3.82 -10.19
N ALA A 171 16.81 4.88 -11.01
CA ALA A 171 15.64 5.67 -11.36
C ALA A 171 14.67 4.87 -12.26
N LEU A 172 15.20 4.10 -13.19
CA LEU A 172 14.45 3.23 -14.09
C LEU A 172 13.78 2.08 -13.33
N MET A 173 14.53 1.45 -12.43
CA MET A 173 13.99 0.43 -11.52
C MET A 173 12.86 1.01 -10.67
N ASN A 174 13.04 2.19 -10.07
CA ASN A 174 11.99 2.83 -9.28
C ASN A 174 10.75 3.15 -10.13
N MET A 175 10.92 3.62 -11.36
CA MET A 175 9.80 3.86 -12.28
C MET A 175 8.98 2.58 -12.51
N TYR A 176 9.64 1.45 -12.80
CA TYR A 176 8.95 0.17 -12.96
C TYR A 176 8.24 -0.29 -11.68
N ILE A 177 8.86 -0.10 -10.51
CA ILE A 177 8.26 -0.43 -9.21
C ILE A 177 7.00 0.41 -8.95
N GLU A 178 7.06 1.73 -9.14
CA GLU A 178 5.89 2.60 -8.93
C GLU A 178 4.78 2.33 -9.96
N CYS A 179 5.12 1.85 -11.17
CA CYS A 179 4.16 1.42 -12.18
C CYS A 179 3.67 -0.03 -12.01
N ASN A 180 3.97 -0.67 -10.87
CA ASN A 180 3.59 -2.06 -10.54
C ASN A 180 4.10 -3.14 -11.52
N ASP A 181 5.18 -2.89 -12.27
CA ASP A 181 5.85 -3.88 -13.13
C ASP A 181 7.17 -4.36 -12.51
N ASN A 182 7.05 -5.09 -11.40
CA ASN A 182 8.21 -5.59 -10.66
C ASN A 182 9.03 -6.62 -11.44
N GLY A 183 8.44 -7.30 -12.43
CA GLY A 183 9.18 -8.20 -13.31
C GLY A 183 10.21 -7.44 -14.15
N SER A 184 9.83 -6.29 -14.72
CA SER A 184 10.77 -5.38 -15.39
C SER A 184 11.76 -4.76 -14.41
N ALA A 185 11.30 -4.33 -13.23
CA ALA A 185 12.19 -3.78 -12.20
C ALA A 185 13.28 -4.77 -11.80
N ARG A 186 12.93 -6.05 -11.63
CA ARG A 186 13.87 -7.12 -11.30
C ARG A 186 14.92 -7.32 -12.39
N ARG A 187 14.50 -7.32 -13.66
CA ARG A 187 15.45 -7.41 -14.80
C ARG A 187 16.42 -6.23 -14.84
N VAL A 188 15.97 -5.02 -14.48
CA VAL A 188 16.86 -3.86 -14.37
C VAL A 188 17.81 -4.02 -13.19
N PHE A 189 17.32 -4.49 -12.04
CA PHE A 189 18.13 -4.77 -10.85
C PHE A 189 19.25 -5.78 -11.12
N ASP A 190 18.94 -6.91 -11.76
CA ASP A 190 19.91 -7.97 -12.05
C ASP A 190 21.02 -7.53 -13.02
N ARG A 191 20.83 -6.43 -13.76
CA ARG A 191 21.84 -5.84 -14.66
C ARG A 191 22.80 -4.88 -13.94
N ILE A 192 22.49 -4.46 -12.72
CA ILE A 192 23.36 -3.57 -11.95
C ILE A 192 24.56 -4.37 -11.46
N ALA A 193 25.76 -4.04 -11.94
CA ALA A 193 26.99 -4.78 -11.63
C ALA A 193 27.36 -4.74 -10.14
N ASP A 194 27.20 -3.57 -9.49
CA ASP A 194 27.47 -3.39 -8.06
C ASP A 194 26.28 -2.69 -7.36
N PRO A 195 25.23 -3.45 -6.99
CA PRO A 195 24.04 -2.89 -6.37
C PRO A 195 24.35 -2.47 -4.93
N CYS A 196 24.11 -1.20 -4.60
CA CYS A 196 24.26 -0.70 -3.24
C CYS A 196 22.99 -0.94 -2.40
N VAL A 197 23.08 -0.67 -1.10
CA VAL A 197 21.98 -0.88 -0.14
C VAL A 197 20.71 -0.11 -0.54
N VAL A 198 20.84 1.07 -1.17
CA VAL A 198 19.69 1.86 -1.63
C VAL A 198 18.90 1.12 -2.71
N THR A 199 19.60 0.49 -3.65
CA THR A 199 18.98 -0.28 -4.74
C THR A 199 18.27 -1.52 -4.18
N TYR A 200 18.91 -2.25 -3.26
CA TYR A 200 18.27 -3.36 -2.55
C TYR A 200 17.02 -2.93 -1.79
N ASN A 201 17.08 -1.79 -1.06
CA ASN A 201 15.94 -1.28 -0.32
C ASN A 201 14.76 -0.97 -1.24
N ALA A 202 15.01 -0.35 -2.39
CA ALA A 202 13.96 -0.04 -3.35
C ALA A 202 13.28 -1.31 -3.89
N ILE A 203 14.05 -2.32 -4.31
CA ILE A 203 13.48 -3.56 -4.85
C ILE A 203 12.79 -4.41 -3.76
N ILE A 204 13.35 -4.50 -2.55
CA ILE A 204 12.73 -5.17 -1.40
C ILE A 204 11.37 -4.53 -1.08
N MET A 205 11.33 -3.19 -0.99
CA MET A 205 10.08 -2.46 -0.75
C MET A 205 9.10 -2.58 -1.93
N GLY A 206 9.60 -2.70 -3.16
CA GLY A 206 8.79 -2.99 -4.35
C GLY A 206 8.07 -4.33 -4.24
N TYR A 207 8.78 -5.40 -3.86
CA TYR A 207 8.21 -6.72 -3.66
C TYR A 207 7.22 -6.78 -2.49
N VAL A 208 7.51 -6.09 -1.37
CA VAL A 208 6.58 -5.97 -0.24
C VAL A 208 5.26 -5.32 -0.68
N ARG A 209 5.31 -4.29 -1.53
CA ARG A 209 4.12 -3.56 -1.98
C ARG A 209 3.16 -4.41 -2.81
N ILE A 210 3.68 -5.29 -3.66
CA ILE A 210 2.85 -6.19 -4.49
C ILE A 210 2.49 -7.51 -3.78
N SER A 211 2.76 -7.61 -2.47
CA SER A 211 2.51 -8.83 -1.69
C SER A 211 3.28 -10.06 -2.18
N GLU A 212 4.52 -9.89 -2.63
CA GLU A 212 5.48 -10.97 -2.95
C GLU A 212 6.63 -11.02 -1.92
N PRO A 213 6.34 -11.30 -0.63
CA PRO A 213 7.31 -11.20 0.46
C PRO A 213 8.47 -12.21 0.38
N ASN A 214 8.30 -13.34 -0.33
CA ASN A 214 9.37 -14.34 -0.47
C ASN A 214 10.59 -13.78 -1.23
N GLU A 215 10.35 -13.08 -2.34
CA GLU A 215 11.42 -12.44 -3.13
C GLU A 215 12.15 -11.36 -2.32
N ALA A 216 11.42 -10.57 -1.54
CA ALA A 216 11.99 -9.59 -0.63
C ALA A 216 12.94 -10.23 0.40
N LEU A 217 12.57 -11.39 0.96
CA LEU A 217 13.42 -12.11 1.91
C LEU A 217 14.66 -12.76 1.25
N LEU A 218 14.54 -13.24 0.01
CA LEU A 218 15.68 -13.74 -0.77
C LEU A 218 16.70 -12.64 -1.04
N LEU A 219 16.23 -11.46 -1.46
CA LEU A 219 17.07 -10.29 -1.68
C LEU A 219 17.76 -9.81 -0.40
N PHE A 220 17.08 -9.89 0.75
CA PHE A 220 17.71 -9.60 2.04
C PHE A 220 18.86 -10.57 2.36
N ARG A 221 18.67 -11.87 2.11
CA ARG A 221 19.76 -12.86 2.27
C ARG A 221 20.91 -12.58 1.32
N GLU A 222 20.63 -12.23 0.07
CA GLU A 222 21.66 -11.85 -0.91
C GLU A 222 22.46 -10.63 -0.44
N LEU A 223 21.78 -9.59 0.07
CA LEU A 223 22.40 -8.40 0.66
C LEU A 223 23.36 -8.77 1.80
N GLN A 224 22.96 -9.70 2.67
CA GLN A 224 23.80 -10.19 3.76
C GLN A 224 25.01 -10.98 3.26
N VAL A 225 24.85 -11.84 2.25
CA VAL A 225 25.95 -12.61 1.63
C VAL A 225 26.96 -11.68 0.98
N LYS A 226 26.50 -10.59 0.35
CA LYS A 226 27.37 -9.52 -0.20
C LYS A 226 28.00 -8.63 0.88
N LYS A 227 27.75 -8.91 2.17
CA LYS A 227 28.28 -8.15 3.32
C LYS A 227 27.92 -6.66 3.29
N LEU A 228 26.84 -6.31 2.59
CA LEU A 228 26.29 -4.96 2.63
C LEU A 228 25.54 -4.78 3.95
N LYS A 229 25.71 -3.62 4.60
CA LYS A 229 25.09 -3.36 5.90
C LYS A 229 23.62 -2.97 5.71
N PRO A 230 22.64 -3.74 6.25
CA PRO A 230 21.24 -3.33 6.23
C PRO A 230 21.02 -1.98 6.90
N THR A 231 20.04 -1.22 6.42
CA THR A 231 19.55 0.00 7.08
C THR A 231 18.20 -0.24 7.75
N ASP A 232 17.70 0.74 8.50
CA ASP A 232 16.34 0.75 9.05
C ASP A 232 15.28 0.49 7.96
N VAL A 233 15.44 1.06 6.77
CA VAL A 233 14.56 0.81 5.61
C VAL A 233 14.61 -0.66 5.16
N THR A 234 15.80 -1.29 5.13
CA THR A 234 15.92 -2.72 4.83
C THR A 234 15.13 -3.55 5.83
N ILE A 235 15.32 -3.25 7.12
CA ILE A 235 14.67 -3.97 8.22
C ILE A 235 13.15 -3.79 8.16
N LEU A 236 12.64 -2.59 7.86
CA LEU A 236 11.22 -2.35 7.68
C LEU A 236 10.63 -3.27 6.60
N GLY A 237 11.29 -3.37 5.43
CA GLY A 237 10.85 -4.26 4.35
C GLY A 237 10.85 -5.74 4.76
N VAL A 238 11.88 -6.19 5.49
CA VAL A 238 11.98 -7.58 5.99
C VAL A 238 10.90 -7.88 7.03
N VAL A 239 10.69 -6.98 7.99
CA VAL A 239 9.66 -7.13 9.03
C VAL A 239 8.26 -7.13 8.41
N SER A 240 7.97 -6.25 7.45
CA SER A 240 6.72 -6.27 6.69
C SER A 240 6.54 -7.56 5.89
N SER A 241 7.61 -8.12 5.31
CA SER A 241 7.56 -9.41 4.61
C SER A 241 7.17 -10.56 5.56
N CYS A 242 7.71 -10.57 6.79
CA CYS A 242 7.33 -11.53 7.81
C CYS A 242 5.85 -11.40 8.20
N ALA A 243 5.35 -10.16 8.31
CA ALA A 243 3.97 -9.86 8.64
C ALA A 243 2.97 -10.34 7.55
N LEU A 244 3.38 -10.25 6.28
CA LEU A 244 2.60 -10.73 5.13
C LEU A 244 2.55 -12.26 5.09
N LEU A 245 3.69 -12.93 5.32
CA LEU A 245 3.78 -14.40 5.34
C LEU A 245 3.19 -15.04 6.59
N GLY A 246 3.06 -14.28 7.68
CA GLY A 246 2.76 -14.85 9.00
C GLY A 246 3.92 -15.67 9.58
N ALA A 247 5.16 -15.45 9.09
CA ALA A 247 6.36 -16.20 9.47
C ALA A 247 6.89 -15.76 10.85
N LEU A 248 6.28 -16.26 11.92
CA LEU A 248 6.59 -15.88 13.29
C LEU A 248 8.00 -16.29 13.70
N GLY A 249 8.45 -17.48 13.29
CA GLY A 249 9.78 -17.99 13.65
C GLY A 249 10.89 -17.08 13.10
N PHE A 250 10.79 -16.75 11.81
CA PHE A 250 11.72 -15.83 11.17
C PHE A 250 11.57 -14.40 11.71
N GLY A 251 10.34 -13.94 11.98
CA GLY A 251 10.08 -12.64 12.61
C GLY A 251 10.74 -12.47 13.98
N LYS A 252 10.76 -13.53 14.81
CA LYS A 252 11.49 -13.51 16.10
C LYS A 252 13.00 -13.40 15.91
N TRP A 253 13.56 -14.12 14.94
CA TRP A 253 14.99 -13.99 14.61
C TRP A 253 15.33 -12.58 14.13
N VAL A 254 14.48 -11.97 13.28
CA VAL A 254 14.65 -10.58 12.83
C VAL A 254 14.56 -9.60 14.01
N HIS A 255 13.65 -9.81 14.96
CA HIS A 255 13.56 -8.97 16.16
C HIS A 255 14.83 -9.05 17.02
N GLU A 256 15.42 -10.23 17.21
CA GLU A 256 16.71 -10.35 17.89
C GLU A 256 17.85 -9.69 17.09
N TYR A 257 17.82 -9.77 15.76
CA TYR A 257 18.74 -9.02 14.90
C TYR A 257 18.58 -7.50 15.07
N VAL A 258 17.35 -7.00 15.19
CA VAL A 258 17.05 -5.58 15.45
C VAL A 258 17.70 -5.11 16.75
N LYS A 259 17.51 -5.84 17.85
CA LYS A 259 18.12 -5.51 19.15
C LYS A 259 19.65 -5.54 19.08
N LYS A 260 20.22 -6.61 18.51
CA LYS A 260 21.68 -6.79 18.44
C LYS A 260 22.39 -5.68 17.65
N ASN A 261 21.71 -5.09 16.66
CA ASN A 261 22.27 -4.06 15.80
C ASN A 261 21.80 -2.64 16.17
N GLY A 262 21.08 -2.46 17.28
CA GLY A 262 20.63 -1.16 17.76
C GLY A 262 19.53 -0.51 16.92
N PHE A 263 18.75 -1.29 16.16
CA PHE A 263 17.62 -0.77 15.39
C PHE A 263 16.36 -0.55 16.25
N ASP A 264 16.33 -1.11 17.46
CA ASP A 264 15.28 -0.94 18.47
C ASP A 264 15.18 0.50 19.01
N GLN A 265 16.19 1.34 18.77
CA GLN A 265 16.10 2.78 19.04
C GLN A 265 15.12 3.51 18.11
N TYR A 266 14.80 2.94 16.93
CA TYR A 266 13.93 3.58 15.95
C TYR A 266 12.47 3.19 16.18
N VAL A 267 11.65 4.18 16.54
CA VAL A 267 10.20 4.04 16.76
C VAL A 267 9.51 3.33 15.58
N LYS A 268 9.86 3.70 14.34
CA LYS A 268 9.30 3.09 13.12
C LYS A 268 9.55 1.59 13.03
N VAL A 269 10.74 1.12 13.42
CA VAL A 269 11.10 -0.30 13.40
C VAL A 269 10.28 -1.06 14.46
N ASN A 270 10.14 -0.51 15.67
CA ASN A 270 9.32 -1.11 16.71
C ASN A 270 7.83 -1.13 16.33
N THR A 271 7.31 -0.07 15.73
CA THR A 271 5.92 -0.04 15.21
C THR A 271 5.70 -1.12 14.14
N ALA A 272 6.66 -1.34 13.25
CA ALA A 272 6.60 -2.44 12.28
C ALA A 272 6.69 -3.83 12.95
N LEU A 273 7.48 -3.98 14.01
CA LEU A 273 7.53 -5.21 14.80
C LEU A 273 6.20 -5.51 15.50
N ILE A 274 5.50 -4.49 16.03
CA ILE A 274 4.15 -4.64 16.60
C ILE A 274 3.18 -5.17 15.52
N ASP A 275 3.16 -4.54 14.34
CA ASP A 275 2.32 -4.98 13.22
C ASP A 275 2.67 -6.42 12.78
N MET A 276 3.96 -6.76 12.71
CA MET A 276 4.43 -8.10 12.37
C MET A 276 3.97 -9.14 13.38
N TYR A 277 4.22 -8.93 14.68
CA TYR A 277 3.80 -9.87 15.70
C TYR A 277 2.29 -10.05 15.76
N ALA A 278 1.52 -8.96 15.63
CA ALA A 278 0.08 -9.01 15.54
C ALA A 278 -0.37 -9.85 14.32
N LYS A 279 0.16 -9.57 13.13
CA LYS A 279 -0.16 -10.28 11.88
C LYS A 279 0.35 -11.72 11.81
N CYS A 280 1.35 -12.07 12.60
CA CYS A 280 1.82 -13.44 12.84
C CYS A 280 1.03 -14.17 13.94
N GLY A 281 0.01 -13.55 14.52
CA GLY A 281 -0.84 -14.17 15.54
C GLY A 281 -0.19 -14.28 16.92
N SER A 282 0.80 -13.45 17.23
CA SER A 282 1.44 -13.35 18.55
C SER A 282 1.21 -11.97 19.19
N LEU A 283 -0.03 -11.73 19.63
CA LEU A 283 -0.38 -10.50 20.34
C LEU A 283 0.45 -10.25 21.61
N PRO A 284 0.82 -11.26 22.43
CA PRO A 284 1.65 -11.03 23.61
C PRO A 284 3.04 -10.45 23.28
N ASP A 285 3.68 -10.96 22.22
CA ASP A 285 4.97 -10.43 21.76
C ASP A 285 4.81 -8.98 21.25
N ALA A 286 3.70 -8.66 20.57
CA ALA A 286 3.39 -7.30 20.13
C ALA A 286 3.21 -6.32 21.31
N ILE A 287 2.48 -6.73 22.35
CA ILE A 287 2.31 -5.96 23.59
C ILE A 287 3.67 -5.71 24.26
N SER A 288 4.50 -6.76 24.37
CA SER A 288 5.84 -6.64 24.96
C SER A 288 6.72 -5.63 24.22
N VAL A 289 6.72 -5.65 22.88
CA VAL A 289 7.44 -4.63 22.08
C VAL A 289 6.91 -3.23 22.41
N PHE A 290 5.59 -3.05 22.37
CA PHE A 290 4.97 -1.74 22.64
C PHE A 290 5.32 -1.22 24.04
N GLU A 291 5.17 -2.04 25.07
CA GLU A 291 5.49 -1.66 26.46
C GLU A 291 6.95 -1.24 26.62
N CYS A 292 7.88 -1.97 25.99
CA CYS A 292 9.32 -1.67 26.03
C CYS A 292 9.74 -0.40 25.27
N MET A 293 8.87 0.18 24.44
CA MET A 293 9.22 1.41 23.71
C MET A 293 9.34 2.61 24.67
N PRO A 294 10.49 3.31 24.72
CA PRO A 294 10.67 4.47 25.61
C PRO A 294 9.81 5.66 25.19
N TYR A 295 9.57 5.82 23.89
CA TYR A 295 8.69 6.84 23.33
C TYR A 295 7.76 6.19 22.31
N LYS A 296 6.48 6.57 22.37
CA LYS A 296 5.39 6.02 21.55
C LYS A 296 4.72 7.17 20.80
N ASP A 297 4.92 7.22 19.49
CA ASP A 297 4.26 8.20 18.62
C ASP A 297 2.83 7.74 18.26
N THR A 298 2.09 8.59 17.54
CA THR A 298 0.74 8.27 17.06
C THR A 298 0.69 6.94 16.30
N GLN A 299 1.71 6.63 15.49
CA GLN A 299 1.73 5.39 14.70
C GLN A 299 1.87 4.15 15.58
N ALA A 300 2.71 4.19 16.61
CA ALA A 300 2.86 3.10 17.58
C ALA A 300 1.55 2.81 18.34
N TRP A 301 0.87 3.86 18.82
CA TRP A 301 -0.44 3.74 19.48
C TRP A 301 -1.50 3.17 18.52
N SER A 302 -1.60 3.72 17.32
CA SER A 302 -2.53 3.24 16.28
C SER A 302 -2.28 1.78 15.91
N ALA A 303 -1.01 1.35 15.82
CA ALA A 303 -0.64 -0.04 15.54
C ALA A 303 -1.09 -0.99 16.67
N MET A 304 -0.91 -0.61 17.93
CA MET A 304 -1.32 -1.45 19.07
C MET A 304 -2.84 -1.53 19.24
N ILE A 305 -3.56 -0.42 18.98
CA ILE A 305 -5.03 -0.40 18.94
C ILE A 305 -5.54 -1.31 17.83
N MET A 306 -4.98 -1.20 16.62
CA MET A 306 -5.32 -2.06 15.50
C MET A 306 -5.00 -3.54 15.77
N ALA A 307 -3.86 -3.84 16.40
CA ALA A 307 -3.49 -5.19 16.80
C ALA A 307 -4.53 -5.80 17.75
N ASN A 308 -5.01 -5.07 18.75
CA ASN A 308 -6.09 -5.57 19.61
C ASN A 308 -7.41 -5.74 18.84
N ALA A 309 -7.72 -4.83 17.92
CA ALA A 309 -8.93 -4.88 17.11
C ALA A 309 -9.00 -6.14 16.23
N ILE A 310 -7.94 -6.43 15.45
CA ILE A 310 -7.90 -7.62 14.57
C ILE A 310 -7.89 -8.93 15.37
N HIS A 311 -7.47 -8.91 16.63
CA HIS A 311 -7.52 -10.04 17.55
C HIS A 311 -8.87 -10.17 18.30
N GLY A 312 -9.85 -9.32 18.00
CA GLY A 312 -11.18 -9.35 18.62
C GLY A 312 -11.21 -8.84 20.07
N ARG A 313 -10.18 -8.12 20.52
CA ARG A 313 -10.09 -7.57 21.88
C ARG A 313 -10.56 -6.13 21.92
N ALA A 314 -11.83 -5.89 21.59
CA ALA A 314 -12.34 -4.52 21.42
C ALA A 314 -12.22 -3.65 22.67
N ARG A 315 -12.51 -4.20 23.86
CA ARG A 315 -12.36 -3.46 25.12
C ARG A 315 -10.92 -3.02 25.38
N CYS A 316 -9.93 -3.86 25.07
CA CYS A 316 -8.52 -3.51 25.18
C CYS A 316 -8.14 -2.42 24.16
N ALA A 317 -8.66 -2.49 22.93
CA ALA A 317 -8.44 -1.45 21.92
C ALA A 317 -9.01 -0.08 22.36
N ILE A 318 -10.20 -0.07 22.95
CA ILE A 318 -10.83 1.14 23.51
C ILE A 318 -10.02 1.68 24.69
N SER A 319 -9.60 0.82 25.63
CA SER A 319 -8.76 1.21 26.76
C SER A 319 -7.44 1.84 26.32
N LEU A 320 -6.79 1.27 25.29
CA LEU A 320 -5.56 1.83 24.72
C LEU A 320 -5.78 3.21 24.09
N PHE A 321 -6.95 3.47 23.50
CA PHE A 321 -7.29 4.79 23.00
C PHE A 321 -7.47 5.82 24.13
N GLU A 322 -8.10 5.43 25.23
CA GLU A 322 -8.19 6.29 26.42
C GLU A 322 -6.80 6.59 27.01
N GLU A 323 -5.91 5.59 27.04
CA GLU A 323 -4.52 5.78 27.46
C GLU A 323 -3.75 6.70 26.52
N MET A 324 -3.93 6.56 25.21
CA MET A 324 -3.37 7.46 24.19
C MET A 324 -3.81 8.91 24.42
N GLN A 325 -5.09 9.13 24.74
CA GLN A 325 -5.64 10.44 25.08
C GLN A 325 -5.02 11.00 26.38
N LYS A 326 -4.89 10.16 27.43
CA LYS A 326 -4.23 10.54 28.69
C LYS A 326 -2.77 10.92 28.48
N ALA A 327 -2.08 10.22 27.57
CA ALA A 327 -0.71 10.52 27.14
C ALA A 327 -0.61 11.77 26.25
N ARG A 328 -1.74 12.43 25.95
CA ARG A 328 -1.84 13.64 25.11
C ARG A 328 -1.31 13.43 23.68
N VAL A 329 -1.36 12.20 23.17
CA VAL A 329 -1.00 11.88 21.79
C VAL A 329 -2.22 12.05 20.91
N ARG A 330 -2.10 12.85 19.83
CA ARG A 330 -3.23 13.13 18.94
C ARG A 330 -3.58 11.90 18.10
N PRO A 331 -4.82 11.40 18.13
CA PRO A 331 -5.32 10.36 17.23
C PRO A 331 -5.29 10.78 15.77
N ASP A 332 -5.08 9.80 14.89
CA ASP A 332 -5.18 9.97 13.44
C ASP A 332 -6.25 9.05 12.83
N GLY A 333 -6.38 9.07 11.50
CA GLY A 333 -7.34 8.20 10.80
C GLY A 333 -7.07 6.71 11.05
N ILE A 334 -5.82 6.31 11.21
CA ILE A 334 -5.48 4.91 11.50
C ILE A 334 -5.93 4.50 12.90
N THR A 335 -5.83 5.41 13.88
CA THR A 335 -6.36 5.20 15.23
C THR A 335 -7.87 4.89 15.18
N PHE A 336 -8.62 5.75 14.50
CA PHE A 336 -10.07 5.57 14.36
C PHE A 336 -10.43 4.33 13.55
N LEU A 337 -9.68 4.00 12.50
CA LEU A 337 -9.87 2.73 11.79
C LEU A 337 -9.70 1.53 12.72
N GLY A 338 -8.71 1.55 13.62
CA GLY A 338 -8.52 0.51 14.64
C GLY A 338 -9.72 0.38 15.59
N LEU A 339 -10.25 1.51 16.08
CA LEU A 339 -11.46 1.53 16.92
C LEU A 339 -12.69 0.99 16.18
N LEU A 340 -12.89 1.40 14.93
CA LEU A 340 -14.00 0.91 14.12
C LEU A 340 -13.89 -0.60 13.85
N TYR A 341 -12.68 -1.12 13.61
CA TYR A 341 -12.47 -2.57 13.51
C TYR A 341 -12.80 -3.29 14.81
N ALA A 342 -12.44 -2.72 15.96
CA ALA A 342 -12.78 -3.27 17.26
C ALA A 342 -14.30 -3.33 17.46
N CYS A 343 -15.01 -2.25 17.13
CA CYS A 343 -16.47 -2.20 17.17
C CYS A 343 -17.10 -3.21 16.19
N ASN A 344 -16.61 -3.27 14.95
CA ASN A 344 -17.07 -4.19 13.91
C ASN A 344 -16.94 -5.65 14.37
N HIS A 345 -15.76 -6.08 14.81
CA HIS A 345 -15.53 -7.48 15.20
C HIS A 345 -16.24 -7.91 16.49
N SER A 346 -16.77 -6.96 17.26
CA SER A 346 -17.51 -7.21 18.51
C SER A 346 -18.99 -6.80 18.45
N GLY A 347 -19.49 -6.39 17.28
CA GLY A 347 -20.89 -5.98 17.09
C GLY A 347 -21.32 -4.74 17.88
N LEU A 348 -20.40 -3.83 18.22
CA LEU A 348 -20.69 -2.64 19.01
C LEU A 348 -21.17 -1.47 18.11
N ILE A 349 -22.41 -1.53 17.64
CA ILE A 349 -22.98 -0.57 16.67
C ILE A 349 -22.95 0.87 17.19
N GLU A 350 -23.45 1.09 18.41
CA GLU A 350 -23.55 2.44 19.02
C GLU A 350 -22.17 3.08 19.24
N GLU A 351 -21.21 2.30 19.76
CA GLU A 351 -19.81 2.72 19.91
C GLU A 351 -19.19 3.05 18.55
N GLY A 352 -19.45 2.22 17.53
CA GLY A 352 -18.96 2.44 16.17
C GLY A 352 -19.39 3.79 15.61
N PHE A 353 -20.69 4.13 15.72
CA PHE A 353 -21.20 5.42 15.28
C PHE A 353 -20.67 6.59 16.11
N ARG A 354 -20.54 6.42 17.44
CA ARG A 354 -19.93 7.44 18.30
C ARG A 354 -18.50 7.76 17.86
N TYR A 355 -17.65 6.75 17.66
CA TYR A 355 -16.28 6.98 17.21
C TYR A 355 -16.23 7.56 15.80
N PHE A 356 -17.05 7.05 14.87
CA PHE A 356 -17.13 7.57 13.50
C PHE A 356 -17.53 9.05 13.44
N ASN A 357 -18.47 9.49 14.28
CA ASN A 357 -18.88 10.89 14.35
C ASN A 357 -17.83 11.76 15.06
N SER A 358 -17.27 11.28 16.18
CA SER A 358 -16.23 12.00 16.92
C SER A 358 -14.98 12.27 16.07
N MET A 359 -14.64 11.35 15.14
CA MET A 359 -13.56 11.51 14.18
C MET A 359 -13.71 12.81 13.37
N LYS A 360 -14.94 13.12 12.91
CA LYS A 360 -15.26 14.33 12.15
C LYS A 360 -15.37 15.55 13.05
N GLU A 361 -16.18 15.46 14.09
CA GLU A 361 -16.60 16.59 14.90
C GLU A 361 -15.51 17.06 15.87
N SER A 362 -14.91 16.13 16.61
CA SER A 362 -13.93 16.43 17.66
C SER A 362 -12.50 16.51 17.12
N TYR A 363 -12.14 15.64 16.16
CA TYR A 363 -10.75 15.52 15.69
C TYR A 363 -10.50 16.14 14.30
N ARG A 364 -11.57 16.54 13.59
CA ARG A 364 -11.53 17.10 12.22
C ARG A 364 -10.82 16.21 11.22
N ILE A 365 -10.96 14.89 11.36
CA ILE A 365 -10.37 13.90 10.46
C ILE A 365 -11.46 13.50 9.45
N VAL A 366 -11.16 13.64 8.16
CA VAL A 366 -12.06 13.26 7.08
C VAL A 366 -12.06 11.74 6.93
N PRO A 367 -13.20 11.03 7.02
CA PRO A 367 -13.22 9.59 6.83
C PRO A 367 -12.89 9.21 5.39
N GLY A 368 -11.84 8.42 5.22
CA GLY A 368 -11.55 7.74 3.96
C GLY A 368 -12.38 6.48 3.73
N MET A 369 -12.25 5.87 2.54
CA MET A 369 -13.01 4.70 2.09
C MET A 369 -13.00 3.52 3.09
N LYS A 370 -11.87 3.26 3.74
CA LYS A 370 -11.74 2.16 4.73
C LYS A 370 -12.62 2.35 5.97
N HIS A 371 -12.83 3.59 6.43
CA HIS A 371 -13.69 3.87 7.58
C HIS A 371 -15.16 3.59 7.25
N TYR A 372 -15.61 4.06 6.09
CA TYR A 372 -16.95 3.76 5.58
C TYR A 372 -17.16 2.26 5.39
N GLY A 373 -16.17 1.56 4.83
CA GLY A 373 -16.25 0.12 4.66
C GLY A 373 -16.36 -0.64 5.98
N CYS A 374 -15.68 -0.18 7.03
CA CYS A 374 -15.79 -0.77 8.35
C CYS A 374 -17.16 -0.52 8.99
N MET A 375 -17.73 0.68 8.84
CA MET A 375 -19.09 0.99 9.32
C MET A 375 -20.16 0.20 8.57
N LEU A 376 -20.01 0.08 7.25
CA LEU A 376 -20.89 -0.74 6.43
C LEU A 376 -20.83 -2.20 6.87
N ASP A 377 -19.64 -2.76 7.04
CA ASP A 377 -19.46 -4.15 7.49
C ASP A 377 -20.05 -4.38 8.89
N LEU A 378 -19.91 -3.43 9.81
CA LEU A 378 -20.52 -3.48 11.14
C LEU A 378 -22.05 -3.58 11.07
N LEU A 379 -22.71 -2.72 10.29
CA LEU A 379 -24.16 -2.78 10.07
C LEU A 379 -24.58 -4.07 9.36
N ALA A 380 -23.79 -4.47 8.37
CA ALA A 380 -24.06 -5.62 7.52
C ALA A 380 -23.99 -6.93 8.33
N ARG A 381 -23.01 -7.10 9.22
CA ARG A 381 -22.91 -8.25 10.14
C ARG A 381 -23.97 -8.25 11.23
N ALA A 382 -24.43 -7.07 11.64
CA ALA A 382 -25.53 -6.94 12.60
C ALA A 382 -26.91 -7.30 12.01
N GLY A 383 -27.01 -7.52 10.69
CA GLY A 383 -28.28 -7.79 10.02
C GLY A 383 -29.11 -6.54 9.70
N CYS A 384 -28.60 -5.34 10.00
CA CYS A 384 -29.23 -4.05 9.69
C CYS A 384 -29.05 -3.70 8.20
N LEU A 385 -29.50 -4.58 7.30
CA LEU A 385 -29.20 -4.48 5.86
C LEU A 385 -29.77 -3.22 5.19
N ASN A 386 -30.97 -2.78 5.59
CA ASN A 386 -31.58 -1.57 5.05
C ASN A 386 -30.80 -0.32 5.46
N ASP A 387 -30.35 -0.26 6.73
CA ASP A 387 -29.51 0.84 7.22
C ASP A 387 -28.14 0.80 6.57
N ALA A 388 -27.57 -0.39 6.35
CA ALA A 388 -26.32 -0.56 5.61
C ALA A 388 -26.43 -0.04 4.18
N PHE A 389 -27.51 -0.38 3.47
CA PHE A 389 -27.78 0.12 2.12
C PHE A 389 -27.97 1.64 2.11
N LYS A 390 -28.76 2.19 3.04
CA LYS A 390 -28.95 3.64 3.17
C LYS A 390 -27.63 4.36 3.45
N PHE A 391 -26.83 3.85 4.39
CA PHE A 391 -25.52 4.38 4.72
C PHE A 391 -24.59 4.40 3.50
N LEU A 392 -24.61 3.35 2.68
CA LEU A 392 -23.84 3.26 1.44
C LEU A 392 -24.25 4.33 0.41
N MET A 393 -25.54 4.65 0.32
CA MET A 393 -26.08 5.65 -0.60
C MET A 393 -25.86 7.09 -0.15
N GLU A 394 -25.78 7.34 1.17
CA GLU A 394 -25.53 8.67 1.74
C GLU A 394 -24.03 9.04 1.80
N MET A 395 -23.15 8.19 1.28
CA MET A 395 -21.72 8.44 1.29
C MET A 395 -21.33 9.65 0.41
N PRO A 396 -20.43 10.54 0.88
CA PRO A 396 -19.98 11.68 0.10
C PRO A 396 -18.96 11.29 -1.00
N ILE A 397 -18.48 10.04 -0.99
CA ILE A 397 -17.51 9.49 -1.94
C ILE A 397 -18.20 8.33 -2.66
N PRO A 398 -18.06 8.21 -4.00
CA PRO A 398 -18.61 7.09 -4.75
C PRO A 398 -18.20 5.74 -4.15
N PRO A 399 -19.16 4.84 -3.86
CA PRO A 399 -18.85 3.53 -3.31
C PRO A 399 -17.98 2.71 -4.26
N THR A 400 -16.94 2.07 -3.72
CA THR A 400 -16.13 1.11 -4.48
C THR A 400 -16.85 -0.24 -4.59
N VAL A 401 -16.45 -1.05 -5.58
CA VAL A 401 -16.97 -2.42 -5.78
C VAL A 401 -16.84 -3.26 -4.51
N LEU A 402 -15.78 -3.05 -3.72
CA LEU A 402 -15.54 -3.78 -2.49
C LEU A 402 -16.66 -3.57 -1.45
N LEU A 403 -17.22 -2.36 -1.34
CA LEU A 403 -18.30 -2.08 -0.41
C LEU A 403 -19.59 -2.79 -0.81
N TRP A 404 -19.91 -2.79 -2.10
CA TRP A 404 -21.03 -3.55 -2.63
C TRP A 404 -20.86 -5.05 -2.39
N ARG A 405 -19.65 -5.59 -2.55
CA ARG A 405 -19.34 -6.99 -2.22
C ARG A 405 -19.55 -7.32 -0.74
N THR A 406 -19.16 -6.41 0.16
CA THR A 406 -19.43 -6.58 1.60
C THR A 406 -20.94 -6.67 1.86
N LEU A 407 -21.74 -5.80 1.24
CA LEU A 407 -23.19 -5.82 1.39
C LEU A 407 -23.81 -7.10 0.76
N LEU A 408 -23.30 -7.55 -0.39
CA LEU A 408 -23.74 -8.81 -1.02
C LEU A 408 -23.48 -10.02 -0.12
N ALA A 409 -22.30 -10.10 0.49
CA ALA A 409 -21.95 -11.17 1.42
C ALA A 409 -22.88 -11.19 2.65
N ALA A 410 -23.25 -10.01 3.16
CA ALA A 410 -24.21 -9.90 4.25
C ALA A 410 -25.64 -10.27 3.82
N CYS A 411 -26.09 -9.86 2.63
CA CYS A 411 -27.37 -10.30 2.07
C CYS A 411 -27.44 -11.84 1.97
N SER A 412 -26.35 -12.48 1.54
CA SER A 412 -26.24 -13.94 1.48
C SER A 412 -26.28 -14.61 2.86
N THR A 413 -25.68 -13.96 3.87
CA THR A 413 -25.64 -14.46 5.25
C THR A 413 -27.00 -14.35 5.95
N HIS A 414 -27.71 -13.24 5.73
CA HIS A 414 -29.03 -12.98 6.34
C HIS A 414 -30.22 -13.40 5.46
N GLY A 415 -29.97 -13.94 4.26
CA GLY A 415 -31.01 -14.46 3.37
C GLY A 415 -31.86 -13.41 2.65
N ASN A 416 -31.43 -12.15 2.56
CA ASN A 416 -32.18 -11.09 1.86
C ASN A 416 -31.86 -11.10 0.36
N VAL A 417 -32.61 -11.89 -0.40
CA VAL A 417 -32.39 -12.09 -1.83
C VAL A 417 -32.72 -10.85 -2.66
N ASP A 418 -33.73 -10.08 -2.26
CA ASP A 418 -34.21 -8.95 -3.06
C ASP A 418 -33.20 -7.79 -3.05
N LEU A 419 -32.65 -7.46 -1.87
CA LEU A 419 -31.55 -6.51 -1.77
C LEU A 419 -30.29 -7.07 -2.45
N GLY A 420 -30.03 -8.37 -2.30
CA GLY A 420 -28.91 -9.03 -2.96
C GLY A 420 -28.94 -8.93 -4.49
N LYS A 421 -30.13 -8.95 -5.10
CA LYS A 421 -30.33 -8.75 -6.55
C LYS A 421 -29.96 -7.32 -6.99
N LEU A 422 -30.41 -6.32 -6.23
CA LEU A 422 -30.05 -4.92 -6.50
C LEU A 422 -28.53 -4.69 -6.39
N VAL A 423 -27.91 -5.28 -5.37
CA VAL A 423 -26.47 -5.15 -5.12
C VAL A 423 -25.64 -5.83 -6.22
N ILE A 424 -26.00 -7.04 -6.67
CA ILE A 424 -25.24 -7.73 -7.72
C ILE A 424 -25.33 -7.00 -9.06
N GLU A 425 -26.46 -6.39 -9.38
CA GLU A 425 -26.62 -5.55 -10.58
C GLU A 425 -25.67 -4.35 -10.54
N LYS A 426 -25.58 -3.66 -9.40
CA LYS A 426 -24.62 -2.57 -9.19
C LYS A 426 -23.16 -3.01 -9.28
N ILE A 427 -22.83 -4.19 -8.75
CA ILE A 427 -21.49 -4.77 -8.92
C ILE A 427 -21.19 -4.98 -10.40
N PHE A 428 -22.12 -5.57 -11.16
CA PHE A 428 -21.91 -5.86 -12.58
C PHE A 428 -21.86 -4.60 -13.46
N GLU A 429 -22.42 -3.47 -13.05
CA GLU A 429 -22.20 -2.18 -13.72
C GLU A 429 -20.72 -1.75 -13.62
N MET A 430 -20.05 -2.08 -12.52
CA MET A 430 -18.68 -1.61 -12.22
C MET A 430 -17.59 -2.63 -12.57
N ASP A 431 -17.75 -3.89 -12.15
CA ASP A 431 -16.79 -4.97 -12.35
C ASP A 431 -17.52 -6.30 -12.59
N LYS A 432 -17.20 -6.94 -13.71
CA LYS A 432 -17.81 -8.21 -14.15
C LYS A 432 -16.87 -9.39 -14.00
N SER A 433 -15.61 -9.18 -13.61
CA SER A 433 -14.53 -10.17 -13.69
C SER A 433 -14.46 -11.12 -12.49
N HIS A 434 -14.91 -10.67 -11.32
CA HIS A 434 -14.67 -11.38 -10.08
C HIS A 434 -15.62 -12.58 -9.88
N SER A 435 -15.06 -13.79 -9.88
CA SER A 435 -15.81 -15.05 -9.75
C SER A 435 -16.59 -15.20 -8.44
N GLY A 436 -16.11 -14.61 -7.34
CA GLY A 436 -16.74 -14.72 -6.03
C GLY A 436 -18.15 -14.13 -5.99
N ASP A 437 -18.43 -13.08 -6.76
CA ASP A 437 -19.69 -12.34 -6.69
C ASP A 437 -20.85 -13.21 -7.22
N TYR A 438 -20.59 -13.92 -8.32
CA TYR A 438 -21.51 -14.89 -8.91
C TYR A 438 -21.74 -16.08 -7.97
N VAL A 439 -20.69 -16.59 -7.33
CA VAL A 439 -20.80 -17.74 -6.42
C VAL A 439 -21.62 -17.37 -5.18
N ILE A 440 -21.38 -16.20 -4.58
CA ILE A 440 -22.13 -15.73 -3.40
C ILE A 440 -23.61 -15.51 -3.77
N PHE A 441 -23.89 -14.86 -4.89
CA PHE A 441 -25.27 -14.63 -5.35
C PHE A 441 -25.99 -15.94 -5.70
N SER A 442 -25.33 -16.84 -6.44
CA SER A 442 -25.88 -18.15 -6.78
C SER A 442 -26.19 -18.99 -5.54
N ASN A 443 -25.29 -19.01 -4.55
CA ASN A 443 -25.51 -19.75 -3.31
C ASN A 443 -26.70 -19.16 -2.52
N MET A 444 -26.84 -17.84 -2.50
CA MET A 444 -27.97 -17.15 -1.86
C MET A 444 -29.30 -17.48 -2.54
N CYS A 445 -29.36 -17.45 -3.88
CA CYS A 445 -30.56 -17.84 -4.64
C CYS A 445 -30.92 -19.32 -4.44
N ALA A 446 -29.92 -20.21 -4.42
CA ALA A 446 -30.12 -21.64 -4.19
C ALA A 446 -30.75 -21.91 -2.80
N ARG A 447 -30.25 -21.25 -1.74
CA ARG A 447 -30.82 -21.33 -0.39
C ARG A 447 -32.27 -20.86 -0.32
N ALA A 448 -32.66 -19.91 -1.15
CA ALA A 448 -34.02 -19.40 -1.24
C ALA A 448 -34.92 -20.19 -2.23
N GLY A 449 -34.41 -21.27 -2.85
CA GLY A 449 -35.16 -22.08 -3.82
C GLY A 449 -35.39 -21.40 -5.18
N LYS A 450 -34.70 -20.29 -5.47
CA LYS A 450 -34.82 -19.52 -6.72
C LYS A 450 -33.90 -20.09 -7.81
N TRP A 451 -34.30 -21.22 -8.41
CA TRP A 451 -33.45 -22.00 -9.32
C TRP A 451 -33.23 -21.37 -10.70
N GLU A 452 -34.14 -20.53 -11.17
CA GLU A 452 -34.01 -19.83 -12.45
C GLU A 452 -32.80 -18.87 -12.43
N GLU A 453 -32.66 -18.12 -11.34
CA GLU A 453 -31.57 -17.18 -11.10
C GLU A 453 -30.23 -17.90 -10.92
N VAL A 454 -30.22 -19.08 -10.29
CA VAL A 454 -29.03 -19.94 -10.20
C VAL A 454 -28.57 -20.35 -11.59
N ASN A 455 -29.46 -20.92 -12.40
CA ASN A 455 -29.15 -21.37 -13.75
C ASN A 455 -28.69 -20.21 -14.64
N TYR A 456 -29.34 -19.05 -14.54
CA TYR A 456 -28.94 -17.83 -15.24
C TYR A 456 -27.52 -17.37 -14.85
N THR A 457 -27.21 -17.32 -13.55
CA THR A 457 -25.90 -16.89 -13.03
C THR A 457 -24.79 -17.82 -13.52
N TRP A 458 -25.00 -19.14 -13.48
CA TRP A 458 -24.03 -20.12 -14.00
C TRP A 458 -23.84 -20.04 -15.52
N LYS A 459 -24.92 -19.84 -16.28
CA LYS A 459 -24.84 -19.60 -17.73
C LYS A 459 -24.03 -18.33 -18.01
N LEU A 460 -24.24 -17.27 -17.23
CA LEU A 460 -23.51 -16.02 -17.35
C LEU A 460 -22.02 -16.18 -17.06
N MET A 461 -21.64 -16.94 -16.02
CA MET A 461 -20.24 -17.27 -15.72
C MET A 461 -19.56 -18.02 -16.87
N LYS A 462 -20.26 -19.00 -17.48
CA LYS A 462 -19.73 -19.77 -18.63
C LYS A 462 -19.50 -18.89 -19.84
N VAL A 463 -20.48 -18.05 -20.21
CA VAL A 463 -20.39 -17.14 -21.36
C VAL A 463 -19.26 -16.12 -21.18
N ARG A 464 -19.02 -15.67 -19.94
CA ARG A 464 -17.95 -14.71 -19.62
C ARG A 464 -16.58 -15.35 -19.37
N GLY A 465 -16.46 -16.68 -19.44
CA GLY A 465 -15.19 -17.39 -19.23
C GLY A 465 -14.63 -17.28 -17.80
N ILE A 466 -15.48 -17.01 -16.80
CA ILE A 466 -15.03 -16.71 -15.43
C ILE A 466 -14.69 -18.02 -14.70
N LYS A 467 -13.44 -18.13 -14.23
CA LYS A 467 -12.97 -19.26 -13.42
C LYS A 467 -12.99 -18.93 -11.94
N LYS A 468 -13.37 -19.91 -11.11
CA LYS A 468 -13.37 -19.79 -9.65
C LYS A 468 -11.93 -19.68 -9.14
N ILE A 469 -11.66 -18.68 -8.31
CA ILE A 469 -10.39 -18.54 -7.60
C ILE A 469 -10.35 -19.59 -6.47
N PRO A 470 -9.31 -20.45 -6.39
CA PRO A 470 -9.20 -21.42 -5.31
C PRO A 470 -8.88 -20.73 -3.98
N GLY A 471 -9.48 -21.21 -2.90
CA GLY A 471 -9.06 -20.82 -1.55
C GLY A 471 -7.70 -21.43 -1.23
N CYS A 472 -6.83 -20.64 -0.59
CA CYS A 472 -5.49 -21.05 -0.17
C CYS A 472 -5.29 -20.79 1.32
N SER A 473 -4.76 -21.79 2.02
CA SER A 473 -4.37 -21.70 3.44
C SER A 473 -2.88 -21.96 3.59
N LEU A 474 -2.21 -21.12 4.37
CA LEU A 474 -0.79 -21.23 4.70
C LEU A 474 -0.60 -21.61 6.17
N ILE A 475 0.40 -22.43 6.46
CA ILE A 475 0.82 -22.81 7.82
C ILE A 475 2.35 -22.84 7.92
N GLU A 476 2.88 -22.32 9.03
CA GLU A 476 4.31 -22.41 9.36
C GLU A 476 4.57 -23.63 10.26
N VAL A 477 5.36 -24.58 9.76
CA VAL A 477 5.83 -25.74 10.54
C VAL A 477 7.35 -25.82 10.40
N ASN A 478 8.05 -25.92 11.53
CA ASN A 478 9.52 -25.99 11.56
C ASN A 478 10.22 -24.86 10.77
N ASN A 479 9.67 -23.64 10.82
CA ASN A 479 10.12 -22.44 10.09
C ASN A 479 10.05 -22.57 8.55
N VAL A 480 9.25 -23.51 8.04
CA VAL A 480 8.93 -23.65 6.62
C VAL A 480 7.44 -23.33 6.43
N MET A 481 7.15 -22.51 5.42
CA MET A 481 5.78 -22.18 5.04
C MET A 481 5.26 -23.26 4.08
N HIS A 482 4.08 -23.80 4.39
CA HIS A 482 3.39 -24.78 3.55
C HIS A 482 2.06 -24.19 3.07
N GLU A 483 1.78 -24.34 1.78
CA GLU A 483 0.57 -23.84 1.11
C GLU A 483 -0.36 -24.99 0.73
N PHE A 484 -1.65 -24.78 0.97
CA PHE A 484 -2.71 -25.75 0.68
C PHE A 484 -3.81 -25.09 -0.14
N PHE A 485 -4.17 -25.70 -1.27
CA PHE A 485 -5.23 -25.20 -2.15
C PHE A 485 -6.48 -26.07 -2.09
N SER A 486 -7.65 -25.45 -2.10
CA SER A 486 -8.93 -26.17 -2.20
C SER A 486 -9.08 -26.82 -3.59
N GLY A 487 -9.19 -28.15 -3.62
CA GLY A 487 -9.47 -28.93 -4.83
C GLY A 487 -8.26 -29.47 -5.59
N GLU A 488 -7.03 -29.31 -5.08
CA GLU A 488 -5.86 -29.98 -5.64
C GLU A 488 -5.75 -31.42 -5.12
N VAL A 489 -6.05 -32.39 -5.99
CA VAL A 489 -5.98 -33.84 -5.73
C VAL A 489 -4.58 -34.41 -6.08
N THR A 490 -3.63 -33.60 -6.55
CA THR A 490 -2.59 -34.10 -7.48
C THR A 490 -1.12 -34.01 -7.02
N ARG A 491 -0.79 -33.71 -5.76
CA ARG A 491 0.60 -33.92 -5.26
C ARG A 491 0.69 -35.22 -4.46
N ILE A 492 1.62 -36.08 -4.85
CA ILE A 492 1.86 -37.42 -4.28
C ILE A 492 2.14 -37.36 -2.76
N GLU A 493 2.71 -36.26 -2.27
CA GLU A 493 2.98 -35.98 -0.84
C GLU A 493 1.71 -35.77 0.01
N HIS A 494 0.53 -35.59 -0.60
CA HIS A 494 -0.71 -35.37 0.14
C HIS A 494 -1.54 -36.63 0.38
N ARG A 495 -1.18 -37.81 -0.12
CA ARG A 495 -2.03 -39.01 0.08
C ARG A 495 -2.17 -39.39 1.56
N GLU A 496 -1.07 -39.32 2.30
CA GLU A 496 -1.07 -39.53 3.75
C GLU A 496 -1.89 -38.45 4.46
N LEU A 497 -1.77 -37.19 4.04
CA LEU A 497 -2.55 -36.09 4.60
C LEU A 497 -4.06 -36.27 4.37
N HIS A 498 -4.48 -36.71 3.18
CA HIS A 498 -5.90 -36.96 2.89
C HIS A 498 -6.46 -38.07 3.79
N GLN A 499 -5.71 -39.17 4.01
CA GLN A 499 -6.13 -40.24 4.92
C GLN A 499 -6.27 -39.74 6.36
N GLU A 500 -5.38 -38.86 6.81
CA GLU A 500 -5.47 -38.28 8.15
C GLU A 500 -6.62 -37.27 8.28
N VAL A 501 -6.92 -36.51 7.22
CA VAL A 501 -8.11 -35.66 7.14
C VAL A 501 -9.39 -36.50 7.20
N ASP A 502 -9.40 -37.66 6.54
CA ASP A 502 -10.54 -38.58 6.58
C ASP A 502 -10.82 -39.06 8.01
N LYS A 503 -9.77 -39.54 8.71
CA LYS A 503 -9.81 -39.95 10.12
C LYS A 503 -10.21 -38.79 11.04
N LEU A 504 -9.72 -37.59 10.78
CA LEU A 504 -10.09 -36.39 11.54
C LEU A 504 -11.59 -36.12 11.43
N ILE A 505 -12.13 -36.18 10.21
CA ILE A 505 -13.55 -35.92 9.94
C ILE A 505 -14.44 -36.99 10.57
N GLU A 506 -14.03 -38.25 10.56
CA GLU A 506 -14.74 -39.32 11.29
C GLU A 506 -14.79 -39.03 12.79
N LYS A 507 -13.67 -38.64 13.41
CA LYS A 507 -13.64 -38.23 14.82
C LYS A 507 -14.53 -37.02 15.09
N LEU A 508 -14.58 -36.05 14.18
CA LEU A 508 -15.45 -34.89 14.30
C LEU A 508 -16.93 -35.29 14.25
N LYS A 509 -17.32 -36.18 13.33
CA LYS A 509 -18.70 -36.69 13.22
C LYS A 509 -19.18 -37.38 14.49
N LEU A 510 -18.30 -38.13 15.18
CA LEU A 510 -18.62 -38.77 16.46
C LEU A 510 -18.99 -37.77 17.57
N VAL A 511 -18.50 -36.53 17.48
CA VAL A 511 -18.77 -35.45 18.45
C VAL A 511 -19.89 -34.51 17.97
N GLY A 512 -20.57 -34.87 16.87
CA GLY A 512 -21.73 -34.13 16.35
C GLY A 512 -21.41 -33.10 15.26
N TYR A 513 -20.25 -33.18 14.60
CA TYR A 513 -19.98 -32.37 13.41
C TYR A 513 -20.88 -32.77 12.24
N VAL A 514 -21.61 -31.80 11.69
CA VAL A 514 -22.43 -31.95 10.49
C VAL A 514 -21.91 -30.98 9.42
N PRO A 515 -21.44 -31.47 8.25
CA PRO A 515 -21.00 -30.62 7.16
C PRO A 515 -22.12 -29.72 6.64
N ASP A 516 -21.84 -28.42 6.48
CA ASP A 516 -22.82 -27.47 5.92
C ASP A 516 -22.82 -27.53 4.38
N THR A 517 -23.60 -28.47 3.83
CA THR A 517 -23.77 -28.65 2.37
C THR A 517 -24.43 -27.45 1.69
N SER A 518 -25.02 -26.51 2.44
CA SER A 518 -25.66 -25.30 1.91
C SER A 518 -24.67 -24.28 1.32
N ILE A 519 -23.35 -24.50 1.49
CA ILE A 519 -22.28 -23.61 1.02
C ILE A 519 -21.71 -24.10 -0.33
N ALA A 520 -21.95 -25.36 -0.71
CA ALA A 520 -21.34 -26.02 -1.87
C ALA A 520 -22.36 -26.29 -3.01
N PHE A 521 -23.15 -25.30 -3.41
CA PHE A 521 -24.11 -25.48 -4.50
C PHE A 521 -23.45 -25.38 -5.88
N ARG A 522 -23.36 -26.54 -6.58
CA ARG A 522 -23.29 -26.59 -8.04
C ARG A 522 -24.54 -27.29 -8.58
N PRO A 523 -25.10 -26.81 -9.70
CA PRO A 523 -26.15 -27.55 -10.40
C PRO A 523 -25.67 -28.95 -10.75
N GLY A 524 -26.41 -29.98 -10.32
CA GLY A 524 -26.17 -31.38 -10.68
C GLY A 524 -25.23 -32.19 -9.78
N LEU A 525 -24.72 -31.64 -8.66
CA LEU A 525 -23.98 -32.44 -7.66
C LEU A 525 -24.92 -33.05 -6.63
N GLU A 526 -24.72 -34.33 -6.33
CA GLU A 526 -25.36 -35.02 -5.21
C GLU A 526 -24.79 -34.53 -3.87
N ASP A 527 -25.52 -34.71 -2.77
CA ASP A 527 -25.09 -34.21 -1.45
C ASP A 527 -23.78 -34.87 -0.96
N GLU A 528 -23.51 -36.09 -1.41
CA GLU A 528 -22.27 -36.83 -1.14
C GLU A 528 -21.04 -36.18 -1.80
N GLU A 529 -21.18 -35.68 -3.04
CA GLU A 529 -20.12 -34.97 -3.76
C GLU A 529 -19.86 -33.57 -3.17
N LYS A 530 -20.90 -32.93 -2.62
CA LYS A 530 -20.78 -31.66 -1.89
C LYS A 530 -20.00 -31.86 -0.59
N GLU A 531 -20.32 -32.91 0.15
CA GLU A 531 -19.62 -33.26 1.38
C GLU A 531 -18.13 -33.57 1.10
N ALA A 532 -17.84 -34.32 0.05
CA ALA A 532 -16.46 -34.61 -0.38
C ALA A 532 -15.66 -33.32 -0.67
N THR A 533 -16.29 -32.32 -1.27
CA THR A 533 -15.64 -31.02 -1.53
C THR A 533 -15.35 -30.25 -0.25
N LEU A 534 -16.29 -30.24 0.71
CA LEU A 534 -16.13 -29.59 2.02
C LEU A 534 -15.05 -30.27 2.86
N ARG A 535 -14.86 -31.58 2.69
CA ARG A 535 -13.85 -32.37 3.43
C ARG A 535 -12.44 -31.83 3.20
N TYR A 536 -12.12 -31.48 1.96
CA TYR A 536 -10.79 -31.06 1.52
C TYR A 536 -10.66 -29.53 1.35
N HIS A 537 -11.37 -28.77 2.19
CA HIS A 537 -11.11 -27.34 2.33
C HIS A 537 -9.68 -27.09 2.82
N SER A 538 -9.04 -26.04 2.30
CA SER A 538 -7.61 -25.77 2.56
C SER A 538 -7.32 -25.54 4.04
N GLU A 539 -8.29 -24.99 4.78
CA GLU A 539 -8.20 -24.80 6.23
C GLU A 539 -8.06 -26.13 6.97
N LYS A 540 -8.88 -27.13 6.61
CA LYS A 540 -8.85 -28.46 7.24
C LYS A 540 -7.55 -29.19 6.91
N LEU A 541 -7.08 -29.07 5.66
CA LEU A 541 -5.79 -29.61 5.24
C LEU A 541 -4.65 -29.00 6.07
N ALA A 542 -4.60 -27.67 6.17
CA ALA A 542 -3.56 -26.96 6.91
C ALA A 542 -3.58 -27.29 8.42
N ILE A 543 -4.77 -27.33 9.05
CA ILE A 543 -4.90 -27.70 10.46
C ILE A 543 -4.44 -29.15 10.68
N THR A 544 -4.85 -30.09 9.83
CA THR A 544 -4.46 -31.50 9.95
C THR A 544 -2.95 -31.67 9.80
N PHE A 545 -2.35 -31.00 8.82
CA PHE A 545 -0.90 -30.98 8.64
C PHE A 545 -0.19 -30.42 9.88
N GLY A 546 -0.73 -29.36 10.48
CA GLY A 546 -0.25 -28.81 11.74
C GLY A 546 -0.35 -29.79 12.91
N LEU A 547 -1.43 -30.57 13.02
CA LEU A 547 -1.59 -31.58 14.07
C LEU A 547 -0.59 -32.71 13.95
N LEU A 548 -0.28 -33.16 12.73
CA LEU A 548 0.66 -34.26 12.47
C LEU A 548 2.11 -33.87 12.75
N ASN A 549 2.49 -32.64 12.36
CA ASN A 549 3.88 -32.21 12.37
C ASN A 549 4.25 -31.30 13.54
N SER A 550 3.37 -31.13 14.54
CA SER A 550 3.65 -30.30 15.72
C SER A 550 3.51 -31.05 17.05
N PRO A 551 4.45 -30.82 17.99
CA PRO A 551 4.44 -31.52 19.28
C PRO A 551 3.26 -31.09 20.15
N PRO A 552 2.77 -31.99 21.04
CA PRO A 552 2.05 -31.72 22.27
C PRO A 552 1.79 -30.25 22.65
N GLY A 553 0.59 -29.69 22.59
CA GLY A 553 0.32 -28.34 23.14
C GLY A 553 0.88 -27.13 22.36
N LYS A 554 1.70 -27.29 21.32
CA LYS A 554 2.08 -26.18 20.43
C LYS A 554 0.85 -25.60 19.72
N THR A 555 0.74 -24.26 19.71
CA THR A 555 -0.31 -23.52 18.99
C THR A 555 -0.16 -23.67 17.49
N ILE A 556 -1.25 -24.00 16.80
CA ILE A 556 -1.30 -24.10 15.34
C ILE A 556 -1.78 -22.76 14.79
N ARG A 557 -1.05 -22.19 13.84
CA ARG A 557 -1.36 -20.90 13.21
C ARG A 557 -1.60 -21.10 11.72
N VAL A 558 -2.76 -20.67 11.24
CA VAL A 558 -3.15 -20.80 9.83
C VAL A 558 -3.52 -19.43 9.29
N VAL A 559 -3.04 -19.08 8.10
CA VAL A 559 -3.42 -17.86 7.38
C VAL A 559 -4.25 -18.26 6.17
N LYS A 560 -5.42 -17.64 5.99
CA LYS A 560 -6.34 -17.87 4.87
C LYS A 560 -6.41 -16.61 4.01
N ASN A 561 -6.36 -16.79 2.69
CA ASN A 561 -6.48 -15.69 1.71
C ASN A 561 -7.93 -15.21 1.48
N LEU A 562 -8.91 -15.85 2.11
CA LEU A 562 -10.35 -15.58 2.03
C LEU A 562 -10.94 -15.58 3.44
N ARG A 563 -12.20 -15.15 3.58
CA ARG A 563 -12.95 -15.34 4.83
C ARG A 563 -13.14 -16.83 5.10
N ILE A 564 -12.91 -17.26 6.33
CA ILE A 564 -13.17 -18.65 6.74
C ILE A 564 -14.67 -18.96 6.59
N CYS A 565 -15.02 -20.09 5.97
CA CYS A 565 -16.42 -20.48 5.86
C CYS A 565 -16.97 -21.01 7.19
N GLY A 566 -18.30 -20.95 7.37
CA GLY A 566 -18.97 -21.40 8.60
C GLY A 566 -18.67 -22.86 8.95
N ASP A 567 -18.57 -23.72 7.94
CA ASP A 567 -18.20 -25.13 8.10
C ASP A 567 -16.80 -25.32 8.68
N CYS A 568 -15.78 -24.67 8.09
CA CYS A 568 -14.41 -24.73 8.59
C CYS A 568 -14.27 -24.09 9.98
N HIS A 569 -15.03 -23.03 10.25
CA HIS A 569 -15.06 -22.37 11.56
C HIS A 569 -15.62 -23.31 12.64
N SER A 570 -16.74 -23.99 12.36
CA SER A 570 -17.33 -25.00 13.26
C SER A 570 -16.42 -26.21 13.46
N ALA A 571 -15.79 -26.70 12.39
CA ALA A 571 -14.79 -27.76 12.47
C ALA A 571 -13.60 -27.35 13.36
N ALA A 572 -13.05 -26.15 13.18
CA ALA A 572 -11.92 -25.65 13.97
C ALA A 572 -12.23 -25.59 15.48
N LYS A 573 -13.46 -25.20 15.87
CA LYS A 573 -13.90 -25.27 17.27
C LYS A 573 -13.80 -26.70 17.81
N LEU A 574 -14.42 -27.65 17.13
CA LEU A 574 -14.44 -29.05 17.57
C LEU A 574 -13.02 -29.66 17.60
N ILE A 575 -12.17 -29.32 16.63
CA ILE A 575 -10.76 -29.73 16.63
C ILE A 575 -10.04 -29.20 17.87
N SER A 576 -10.23 -27.92 18.22
CA SER A 576 -9.60 -27.34 19.42
C SER A 576 -10.02 -28.07 20.71
N LEU A 577 -11.27 -28.53 20.78
CA LEU A 577 -11.82 -29.26 21.92
C LEU A 577 -11.26 -30.69 22.01
N ILE A 578 -11.31 -31.44 20.91
CA ILE A 578 -10.92 -32.86 20.85
C ILE A 578 -9.42 -33.02 21.10
N PHE A 579 -8.61 -32.22 20.42
CA PHE A 579 -7.15 -32.34 20.48
C PHE A 579 -6.52 -31.51 21.59
N LYS A 580 -7.33 -30.72 22.33
CA LYS A 580 -6.87 -29.78 23.37
C LYS A 580 -5.72 -28.90 22.87
N ARG A 581 -5.90 -28.33 21.67
CA ARG A 581 -4.93 -27.46 21.00
C ARG A 581 -5.52 -26.08 20.79
N ASN A 582 -4.69 -25.06 21.00
CA ASN A 582 -5.03 -23.69 20.63
C ASN A 582 -4.79 -23.52 19.13
N LEU A 583 -5.83 -23.10 18.40
CA LEU A 583 -5.76 -22.78 16.98
C LEU A 583 -5.93 -21.28 16.79
N ILE A 584 -5.07 -20.67 15.99
CA ILE A 584 -5.17 -19.27 15.61
C ILE A 584 -5.30 -19.23 14.09
N ILE A 585 -6.49 -18.87 13.60
CA ILE A 585 -6.74 -18.75 12.16
C ILE A 585 -6.92 -17.29 11.82
N ARG A 586 -6.05 -16.76 10.95
CA ARG A 586 -6.17 -15.44 10.37
C ARG A 586 -6.94 -15.53 9.06
N ASP A 587 -8.05 -14.83 8.98
CA ASP A 587 -8.70 -14.53 7.69
C ASP A 587 -8.26 -13.14 7.17
N MET A 588 -8.91 -12.65 6.12
CA MET A 588 -8.58 -11.36 5.50
C MET A 588 -8.70 -10.15 6.44
N GLN A 589 -9.48 -10.23 7.53
CA GLN A 589 -9.83 -9.07 8.36
C GLN A 589 -9.62 -9.27 9.86
N ARG A 590 -9.55 -10.51 10.34
CA ARG A 590 -9.44 -10.82 11.78
C ARG A 590 -8.74 -12.16 12.05
N PHE A 591 -8.36 -12.29 13.32
CA PHE A 591 -7.98 -13.56 13.92
C PHE A 591 -9.16 -14.20 14.63
N HIS A 592 -9.24 -15.51 14.46
CA HIS A 592 -10.10 -16.41 15.20
C HIS A 592 -9.21 -17.24 16.12
N HIS A 593 -9.39 -17.07 17.44
CA HIS A 593 -8.68 -17.86 18.44
C HIS A 593 -9.63 -18.94 18.92
N PHE A 594 -9.30 -20.20 18.59
CA PHE A 594 -10.07 -21.36 19.01
C PHE A 594 -9.40 -22.03 20.20
N GLU A 595 -10.15 -22.11 21.30
CA GLU A 595 -9.70 -22.73 22.54
C GLU A 595 -10.90 -23.41 23.21
N GLY A 596 -10.74 -24.69 23.55
CA GLY A 596 -11.76 -25.45 24.28
C GLY A 596 -13.14 -25.48 23.62
N GLY A 597 -13.21 -25.52 22.28
CA GLY A 597 -14.48 -25.56 21.56
C GLY A 597 -15.14 -24.20 21.31
N LYS A 598 -14.53 -23.10 21.76
CA LYS A 598 -15.03 -21.75 21.58
C LYS A 598 -14.13 -20.95 20.64
N CYS A 599 -14.70 -19.98 19.94
CA CYS A 599 -13.95 -19.02 19.16
C CYS A 599 -14.03 -17.64 19.82
N SER A 600 -12.95 -16.87 19.77
CA SER A 600 -12.91 -15.47 20.22
C SER A 600 -13.89 -14.53 19.51
N CYS A 601 -14.51 -14.96 18.41
CA CYS A 601 -15.55 -14.18 17.72
C CYS A 601 -16.92 -14.22 18.40
N GLY A 602 -17.15 -15.14 19.35
CA GLY A 602 -18.46 -15.28 19.99
C GLY A 602 -19.59 -15.60 19.00
N ASP A 603 -19.24 -16.20 17.86
CA ASP A 603 -20.13 -16.46 16.72
C ASP A 603 -20.67 -15.25 15.98
N PHE A 604 -20.09 -14.08 16.24
CA PHE A 604 -20.23 -12.89 15.43
C PHE A 604 -19.14 -12.89 14.33
N TRP A 605 -19.23 -13.82 13.36
CA TRP A 605 -18.20 -14.04 12.34
C TRP A 605 -18.50 -13.39 11.00
#